data_AF-G7W8Q6-F1
#
_entry.id   AF-G7W8Q6-F1
#
_cell.length_a   1.000
_cell.length_b   1.000
_cell.length_c   1.000
_cell.angle_alpha   90.00
_cell.angle_beta   90.00
_cell.angle_gamma   90.00
#
_symmetry.space_group_name_H-M   'P 1'
#
loop_
_entity.id
_entity.type
_entity.pdbx_description
1 polymer ?
#
loop_
_entity_poly.entity_id
_entity_poly.type
_entity_poly.pdbx_seq_one_letter_code
_entity_poly.pdbx_strand_id
1 'polypeptide(L)'
;MNYAKKTLLYFIGHTSVGIIALLYALFSSFSGGYREGMISGIIGGFITTGVLGIIVSLRLIKNPKKAAEVEMAKTEERTQFLRMKTGAAIYSVMIYVESAGILVTGLLGFREICLTLAAVLIIKVILYIGFASHYSKKY
;
A
#
# COMPACT_ATOMS: atom_id res chain seq x y z
N MET A 1 5.76 0.58 -23.11
CA MET A 1 6.71 1.02 -22.07
C MET A 1 6.23 2.19 -21.17
N ASN A 2 5.10 2.84 -21.46
CA ASN A 2 4.66 4.02 -20.70
C ASN A 2 4.22 3.64 -19.27
N TYR A 3 3.68 2.42 -19.09
CA TYR A 3 3.22 1.97 -17.78
C TYR A 3 4.34 1.83 -16.76
N ALA A 4 5.41 1.10 -17.09
CA ALA A 4 6.51 0.85 -16.17
C ALA A 4 7.21 2.15 -15.74
N LYS A 5 7.33 3.13 -16.65
CA LYS A 5 7.86 4.46 -16.35
C LYS A 5 6.96 5.26 -15.40
N LYS A 6 5.64 5.24 -15.61
CA LYS A 6 4.68 5.89 -14.69
C LYS A 6 4.71 5.25 -13.30
N THR A 7 4.75 3.93 -13.24
CA THR A 7 4.85 3.18 -11.97
C THR A 7 6.18 3.49 -11.25
N LEU A 8 7.28 3.59 -11.99
CA LEU A 8 8.57 4.00 -11.42
C LEU A 8 8.49 5.41 -10.81
N LEU A 9 7.92 6.39 -11.53
CA LEU A 9 7.77 7.76 -11.03
C LEU A 9 6.91 7.82 -9.77
N TYR A 10 5.83 7.04 -9.72
CA TYR A 10 4.99 6.92 -8.52
C TYR A 10 5.80 6.44 -7.32
N PHE A 11 6.59 5.37 -7.47
CA PHE A 11 7.40 4.83 -6.37
C PHE A 11 8.58 5.73 -5.99
N ILE A 12 9.15 6.49 -6.93
CA ILE A 12 10.12 7.53 -6.61
C ILE A 12 9.48 8.60 -5.73
N GLY A 13 8.32 9.14 -6.11
CA GLY A 13 7.60 10.12 -5.29
C GLY A 13 7.25 9.57 -3.90
N HIS A 14 6.80 8.32 -3.83
CA HIS A 14 6.52 7.63 -2.58
C HIS A 14 7.77 7.51 -1.69
N THR A 15 8.91 7.13 -2.27
CA THR A 15 10.18 7.02 -1.54
C THR A 15 10.66 8.40 -1.05
N SER A 16 10.48 9.45 -1.86
CA SER A 16 10.86 10.82 -1.50
C SER A 16 10.16 11.30 -0.23
N VAL A 17 8.87 10.97 -0.04
CA VAL A 17 8.14 11.28 1.21
C VAL A 17 8.80 10.60 2.41
N GLY A 18 9.19 9.33 2.27
CA GLY A 18 9.94 8.60 3.30
C GLY A 18 11.31 9.20 3.61
N ILE A 19 12.04 9.66 2.58
CA ILE A 19 13.34 10.32 2.75
C ILE A 19 13.19 11.67 3.46
N ILE A 20 12.17 12.46 3.13
CA ILE A 20 11.88 13.73 3.82
C ILE A 20 11.59 13.46 5.30
N ALA A 21 10.77 12.45 5.60
CA ALA A 21 10.49 12.05 6.98
C ALA A 21 11.76 11.56 7.72
N LEU A 22 12.65 10.85 7.03
CA LEU A 22 13.94 10.41 7.59
C LEU A 22 14.87 11.58 7.88
N LEU A 23 14.99 12.55 6.96
CA LEU A 23 15.79 13.76 7.18
C LEU A 23 15.23 14.55 8.36
N TYR A 24 13.90 14.73 8.41
CA TYR A 24 13.24 15.36 9.55
C TYR A 24 13.55 14.62 10.87
N ALA A 25 13.52 13.28 10.86
CA ALA A 25 13.87 12.45 12.00
C ALA A 25 15.32 12.67 12.49
N LEU A 26 16.27 12.82 11.57
CA LEU A 26 17.70 12.97 11.87
C LEU A 26 18.06 14.36 12.41
N PHE A 27 17.36 15.41 11.97
CA PHE A 27 17.67 16.81 12.33
C PHE A 27 16.80 17.38 13.45
N SER A 28 15.76 16.67 13.89
CA SER A 28 14.94 17.12 15.02
C SER A 28 15.10 16.20 16.23
N SER A 29 15.32 16.81 17.39
CA SER A 29 15.40 16.10 18.67
C SER A 29 14.01 15.69 19.11
N PHE A 30 13.65 14.42 18.90
CA PHE A 30 12.41 13.85 19.40
C PHE A 30 12.52 13.55 20.88
N SER A 31 11.93 14.41 21.72
CA SER A 31 11.64 14.09 23.11
C SER A 31 10.19 13.61 23.23
N GLY A 32 9.94 12.31 23.05
CA GLY A 32 8.64 11.70 23.37
C GLY A 32 8.23 10.54 22.44
N GLY A 33 7.84 9.41 23.05
CA GLY A 33 7.66 8.13 22.35
C GLY A 33 6.56 8.08 21.28
N TYR A 34 5.49 8.89 21.37
CA TYR A 34 4.42 8.88 20.36
C TYR A 34 4.88 9.45 19.00
N ARG A 35 5.59 10.59 19.01
CA ARG A 35 6.08 11.23 17.78
C ARG A 35 7.14 10.39 17.09
N GLU A 36 8.00 9.75 17.88
CA GLU A 36 9.03 8.84 17.40
C GLU A 36 8.42 7.62 16.71
N GLY A 37 7.42 6.98 17.34
CA GLY A 37 6.70 5.86 16.74
C GLY A 37 6.01 6.23 15.42
N MET A 38 5.32 7.37 15.35
CA MET A 38 4.67 7.84 14.12
C MET A 38 5.68 8.03 12.97
N ILE A 39 6.80 8.68 13.25
CA ILE A 39 7.82 8.97 12.22
C ILE A 39 8.53 7.69 11.78
N SER A 40 8.85 6.79 12.71
CA SER A 40 9.38 5.47 12.36
C SER A 40 8.43 4.67 11.46
N GLY A 41 7.12 4.76 11.69
CA GLY A 41 6.10 4.12 10.84
C GLY A 41 6.05 4.72 9.44
N ILE A 42 6.12 6.05 9.31
CA ILE A 42 6.18 6.74 8.02
C ILE A 42 7.45 6.35 7.27
N ILE A 43 8.61 6.40 7.91
CA ILE A 43 9.90 6.03 7.32
C ILE A 43 9.86 4.57 6.85
N GLY A 44 9.52 3.66 7.75
CA GLY A 44 9.46 2.23 7.47
C GLY A 44 8.50 1.92 6.33
N GLY A 45 7.26 2.41 6.40
CA GLY A 45 6.24 2.16 5.39
C GLY A 45 6.60 2.74 4.02
N PHE A 46 6.98 4.01 3.95
CA PHE A 46 7.21 4.69 2.67
C PHE A 46 8.51 4.32 2.00
N ILE A 47 9.59 4.11 2.76
CA ILE A 47 10.88 3.70 2.20
C ILE A 47 10.82 2.25 1.73
N THR A 48 10.31 1.31 2.55
CA THR A 48 10.32 -0.11 2.16
C THR A 48 9.47 -0.38 0.93
N THR A 49 8.23 0.11 0.92
CA THR A 49 7.33 -0.04 -0.23
C THR A 49 7.84 0.69 -1.47
N GLY A 50 8.38 1.91 -1.28
CA GLY A 50 8.96 2.72 -2.35
C GLY A 50 10.16 2.05 -3.01
N VAL A 51 11.14 1.59 -2.23
CA VAL A 51 12.36 0.93 -2.72
C VAL A 51 12.03 -0.38 -3.43
N LEU A 52 11.17 -1.23 -2.85
CA LEU A 52 10.75 -2.48 -3.50
C LEU A 52 10.04 -2.18 -4.83
N GLY A 53 9.15 -1.19 -4.85
CA GLY A 53 8.46 -0.75 -6.06
C GLY A 53 9.41 -0.23 -7.14
N ILE A 54 10.43 0.55 -6.76
CA ILE A 54 11.50 1.00 -7.67
C ILE A 54 12.26 -0.18 -8.25
N ILE A 55 12.70 -1.13 -7.41
CA ILE A 55 13.45 -2.31 -7.86
C ILE A 55 12.65 -3.12 -8.88
N VAL A 56 11.38 -3.40 -8.57
CA VAL A 56 10.49 -4.15 -9.48
C VAL A 56 10.30 -3.39 -10.79
N SER A 57 10.08 -2.07 -10.72
CA SER A 57 9.88 -1.22 -11.90
C SER A 57 11.15 -1.15 -12.78
N LEU A 58 12.33 -1.02 -12.17
CA LEU A 58 13.60 -1.01 -12.88
C LEU A 58 13.89 -2.37 -13.53
N ARG A 59 13.62 -3.48 -12.85
CA ARG A 59 13.75 -4.84 -13.44
C ARG A 59 12.81 -4.99 -14.65
N LEU A 60 11.60 -4.45 -14.57
CA LEU A 60 10.64 -4.49 -15.67
C LEU A 60 11.11 -3.64 -16.86
N ILE A 61 11.62 -2.42 -16.62
CA ILE A 61 12.14 -1.53 -17.68
C ILE A 61 13.37 -2.15 -18.37
N LYS A 62 14.26 -2.79 -17.61
CA LYS A 62 15.44 -3.46 -18.15
C LYS A 62 15.11 -4.68 -19.01
N ASN A 63 13.91 -5.26 -18.89
CA ASN A 63 13.49 -6.42 -19.68
C ASN A 63 12.34 -6.05 -20.63
N PRO A 64 12.64 -5.61 -21.87
CA PRO A 64 11.63 -5.10 -22.80
C PRO A 64 10.62 -6.18 -23.23
N LYS A 65 11.03 -7.46 -23.31
CA LYS A 65 10.14 -8.58 -23.63
C LYS A 65 9.08 -8.75 -22.54
N LYS A 66 9.51 -8.82 -21.28
CA LYS A 66 8.62 -8.93 -20.13
C LYS A 66 7.74 -7.68 -19.94
N ALA A 67 8.26 -6.50 -20.27
CA ALA A 67 7.46 -5.27 -20.25
C ALA A 67 6.34 -5.28 -21.31
N ALA A 68 6.62 -5.79 -22.51
CA ALA A 68 5.62 -5.94 -23.56
C ALA A 68 4.55 -6.98 -23.17
N GLU A 69 4.96 -8.13 -22.61
CA GLU A 69 4.04 -9.14 -22.07
C GLU A 69 3.11 -8.55 -21.01
N VAL A 70 3.63 -7.77 -20.06
CA VAL A 70 2.81 -7.12 -19.03
C VAL A 70 1.85 -6.09 -19.62
N GLU A 71 2.22 -5.39 -20.69
CA GLU A 71 1.32 -4.45 -21.36
C GLU A 71 0.23 -5.17 -22.16
N MET A 72 0.55 -6.27 -22.86
CA MET A 72 -0.43 -7.09 -23.57
C MET A 72 -1.39 -7.81 -22.62
N ALA A 73 -0.87 -8.35 -21.52
CA ALA A 73 -1.67 -9.06 -20.53
C ALA A 73 -2.67 -8.13 -19.81
N LYS A 74 -2.56 -6.80 -19.95
CA LYS A 74 -3.58 -5.87 -19.44
C LYS A 74 -4.84 -5.83 -20.27
N THR A 75 -4.79 -6.15 -21.55
CA THR A 75 -5.96 -6.14 -22.42
C THR A 75 -6.64 -7.51 -22.47
N GLU A 76 -5.97 -8.56 -22.05
CA GLU A 76 -6.53 -9.91 -22.02
C GLU A 76 -7.53 -10.11 -20.86
N GLU A 77 -8.73 -10.58 -21.19
CA GLU A 77 -9.81 -10.81 -20.23
C GLU A 77 -9.43 -11.80 -19.12
N ARG A 78 -8.76 -12.91 -19.47
CA ARG A 78 -8.32 -13.91 -18.48
C ARG A 78 -7.38 -13.32 -17.44
N THR A 79 -6.44 -12.49 -17.87
CA THR A 79 -5.48 -11.85 -16.96
C THR A 79 -6.16 -10.79 -16.11
N GLN A 80 -7.10 -10.02 -16.67
CA GLN A 80 -7.93 -9.10 -15.88
C GLN A 80 -8.72 -9.85 -14.80
N PHE A 81 -9.37 -10.96 -15.16
CA PHE A 81 -10.11 -11.80 -14.22
C PHE A 81 -9.22 -12.33 -13.08
N LEU A 82 -8.05 -12.89 -13.42
CA LEU A 82 -7.09 -13.36 -12.40
C LEU A 82 -6.64 -12.23 -11.48
N ARG A 83 -6.38 -11.03 -12.02
CA ARG A 83 -5.99 -9.87 -11.23
C ARG A 83 -7.10 -9.43 -10.28
N MET A 84 -8.34 -9.40 -10.75
CA MET A 84 -9.51 -9.08 -9.92
C MET A 84 -9.70 -10.11 -8.80
N LYS A 85 -9.63 -11.41 -9.12
CA LYS A 85 -9.76 -12.50 -8.13
C LYS A 85 -8.66 -12.44 -7.08
N THR A 86 -7.41 -12.17 -7.51
CA THR A 86 -6.27 -12.02 -6.62
C THR A 86 -6.45 -10.81 -5.70
N GLY A 87 -6.88 -9.67 -6.25
CA GLY A 87 -7.17 -8.46 -5.47
C GLY A 87 -8.26 -8.69 -4.43
N ALA A 88 -9.34 -9.38 -4.79
CA ALA A 88 -10.42 -9.74 -3.87
C ALA A 88 -9.92 -10.66 -2.74
N ALA A 89 -9.12 -11.68 -3.06
CA ALA A 89 -8.55 -12.58 -2.06
C ALA A 89 -7.61 -11.85 -1.08
N ILE A 90 -6.71 -10.99 -1.59
CA ILE A 90 -5.84 -10.15 -0.76
C ILE A 90 -6.67 -9.26 0.16
N TYR A 91 -7.70 -8.61 -0.38
CA TYR A 91 -8.61 -7.76 0.39
C TYR A 91 -9.26 -8.53 1.55
N SER A 92 -9.82 -9.72 1.28
CA SER A 92 -10.41 -10.58 2.31
C SER A 92 -9.41 -10.98 3.39
N VAL A 93 -8.21 -11.41 3.01
CA VAL A 93 -7.16 -11.77 3.98
C VAL A 93 -6.75 -10.57 4.82
N MET A 94 -6.60 -9.39 4.20
CA MET A 94 -6.20 -8.18 4.92
C MET A 94 -7.23 -7.72 5.95
N ILE A 95 -8.53 -7.95 5.73
CA ILE A 95 -9.56 -7.71 6.76
C ILE A 95 -9.25 -8.56 8.00
N TYR A 96 -8.99 -9.86 7.83
CA TYR A 96 -8.69 -10.75 8.96
C TYR A 96 -7.40 -10.35 9.68
N VAL A 97 -6.36 -10.00 8.92
CA VAL A 97 -5.07 -9.54 9.50
C VAL A 97 -5.28 -8.26 10.32
N GLU A 98 -6.02 -7.28 9.81
CA GLU A 98 -6.33 -6.04 10.54
C GLU A 98 -7.21 -6.30 11.76
N SER A 99 -8.23 -7.14 11.65
CA SER A 99 -9.07 -7.54 12.81
C SER A 99 -8.24 -8.23 13.90
N ALA A 100 -7.33 -9.14 13.53
CA ALA A 100 -6.41 -9.75 14.49
C ALA A 100 -5.49 -8.71 15.13
N GLY A 101 -4.98 -7.75 14.35
CA GLY A 101 -4.18 -6.63 14.86
C GLY A 101 -4.94 -5.77 15.87
N ILE A 102 -6.22 -5.47 15.62
CA ILE A 102 -7.10 -4.75 16.55
C ILE A 102 -7.26 -5.52 17.86
N LEU A 103 -7.52 -6.84 17.80
CA LEU A 103 -7.66 -7.67 19.00
C LEU A 103 -6.37 -7.67 19.83
N VAL A 104 -5.23 -7.93 19.20
CA VAL A 104 -3.93 -7.98 19.89
C VAL A 104 -3.60 -6.62 20.51
N THR A 105 -3.73 -5.54 19.76
CA THR A 105 -3.41 -4.19 20.27
C THR A 105 -4.39 -3.72 21.34
N GLY A 106 -5.66 -4.11 21.25
CA GLY A 106 -6.66 -3.88 22.29
C GLY A 106 -6.34 -4.62 23.59
N LEU A 107 -5.97 -5.90 23.51
CA LEU A 107 -5.59 -6.72 24.67
C LEU A 107 -4.32 -6.22 25.36
N LEU A 108 -3.35 -5.70 24.58
CA LEU A 108 -2.10 -5.13 25.11
C LEU A 108 -2.25 -3.70 25.65
N GLY A 109 -3.45 -3.11 25.55
CA GLY A 109 -3.71 -1.74 26.03
C GLY A 109 -3.15 -0.63 25.13
N PHE A 110 -2.71 -0.94 23.90
CA PHE A 110 -2.24 0.04 22.92
C PHE A 110 -3.41 0.75 22.23
N ARG A 111 -4.10 1.60 22.99
CA ARG A 111 -5.33 2.30 22.59
C ARG A 111 -5.20 3.02 21.23
N GLU A 112 -4.14 3.81 21.05
CA GLU A 112 -3.98 4.61 19.82
C GLU A 112 -3.78 3.74 18.57
N ILE A 113 -3.02 2.65 18.68
CA ILE A 113 -2.79 1.71 17.57
C ILE A 113 -4.09 0.97 17.25
N CYS A 114 -4.80 0.52 18.28
CA CYS A 114 -6.09 -0.16 18.15
C CYS A 114 -7.12 0.73 17.43
N LEU A 115 -7.25 1.99 17.85
CA LEU A 115 -8.15 2.97 17.21
C LEU A 115 -7.75 3.25 15.77
N THR A 116 -6.45 3.37 15.49
CA THR A 116 -5.96 3.61 14.12
C THR A 116 -6.28 2.45 13.20
N LEU A 117 -6.01 1.20 13.62
CA LEU A 117 -6.35 0.01 12.84
C LEU A 117 -7.85 -0.13 12.64
N ALA A 118 -8.66 0.16 13.66
CA ALA A 118 -10.12 0.14 13.56
C ALA A 118 -10.64 1.19 12.56
N ALA A 119 -10.10 2.41 12.59
CA ALA A 119 -10.46 3.46 11.64
C ALA A 119 -10.10 3.08 10.19
N VAL A 120 -8.91 2.52 9.97
CA VAL A 120 -8.48 2.04 8.64
C VAL A 120 -9.41 0.93 8.14
N LEU A 121 -9.77 -0.03 9.00
CA LEU A 121 -10.67 -1.13 8.65
C LEU A 121 -12.06 -0.60 8.28
N ILE A 122 -12.61 0.33 9.07
CA ILE A 122 -13.92 0.95 8.80
C ILE A 122 -13.91 1.68 7.46
N ILE A 123 -12.90 2.54 7.23
CA ILE A 123 -12.76 3.29 5.96
C ILE A 123 -12.69 2.31 4.78
N LYS A 124 -11.90 1.24 4.92
CA LYS A 124 -11.75 0.22 3.89
C LYS A 124 -13.10 -0.45 3.55
N VAL A 125 -13.89 -0.83 4.55
CA VAL A 125 -15.22 -1.43 4.36
C VAL A 125 -16.20 -0.43 3.71
N ILE A 126 -16.20 0.84 4.15
CA ILE A 126 -17.04 1.89 3.54
C ILE A 126 -16.68 2.07 2.06
N LEU A 127 -15.39 2.17 1.74
CA LEU A 127 -14.93 2.28 0.35
C LEU A 127 -15.35 1.07 -0.47
N TYR A 128 -15.20 -0.14 0.07
CA TYR A 128 -15.63 -1.37 -0.61
C TYR A 128 -17.12 -1.36 -0.91
N ILE A 129 -17.97 -1.03 0.08
CA ILE A 129 -19.43 -0.94 -0.12
C ILE A 129 -19.76 0.14 -1.15
N GLY A 130 -19.12 1.30 -1.07
CA GLY A 130 -19.33 2.41 -2.00
C GLY A 130 -18.99 2.04 -3.44
N PHE A 131 -17.80 1.47 -3.67
CA PHE A 131 -17.38 1.03 -5.00
C PHE A 131 -18.20 -0.17 -5.50
N ALA A 132 -18.50 -1.16 -4.65
CA ALA A 132 -19.33 -2.29 -5.02
C ALA A 132 -20.74 -1.84 -5.46
N SER A 133 -21.35 -0.92 -4.71
CA SER A 133 -22.66 -0.34 -5.05
C SER A 133 -22.60 0.47 -6.35
N HIS A 134 -21.57 1.29 -6.55
CA HIS A 134 -21.39 2.05 -7.79
C HIS A 134 -21.23 1.13 -9.00
N TYR A 135 -20.35 0.13 -8.90
CA TYR A 135 -20.06 -0.76 -10.02
C TYR A 135 -21.20 -1.73 -10.31
N SER A 136 -21.89 -2.25 -9.29
CA SER A 136 -23.08 -3.12 -9.47
C SER A 136 -24.27 -2.42 -10.14
N LYS A 137 -24.34 -1.08 -10.08
CA LYS A 137 -25.37 -0.31 -10.78
C LYS A 137 -24.97 0.03 -12.22
N LYS A 138 -23.68 0.09 -12.49
CA LYS A 138 -23.12 0.56 -13.75
C LYS A 138 -22.86 -0.59 -14.74
N TYR A 139 -22.48 -1.75 -14.22
CA TYR A 139 -22.17 -2.98 -14.95
C TYR A 139 -23.11 -4.09 -14.49
#